data_AF-A0A4P9YJ54-F1
#
_entry.id   AF-A0A4P9YJ54-F1
#
_cell.length_a   1.000
_cell.length_b   1.000
_cell.length_c   1.000
_cell.angle_alpha   90.00
_cell.angle_beta   90.00
_cell.angle_gamma   90.00
#
_symmetry.space_group_name_H-M   'P 1'
#
loop_
_entity.id
_entity.type
_entity.pdbx_description
1 polymer ?
#
loop_
_entity_poly.entity_id
_entity_poly.type
_entity_poly.pdbx_seq_one_letter_code
_entity_poly.pdbx_strand_id
1 'polypeptide(L)'
;MQSNSEGLSTSSLENVRKSIIAFQYLTTNTMKPAASKSAVPASRIIEPDKLPRGIDILERVKASKRAVSSGMERRMEELEQLADSVNDDVKIRALIELKGLRLASKQREIRDDFLNGYKRAFKFESEFERGWYRRN
;
A
#
# COMPACT_ATOMS: atom_id res chain seq x y z
N MET A 1 57.44 12.03 -9.64
CA MET A 1 56.37 12.00 -8.62
C MET A 1 55.15 11.37 -9.28
N GLN A 2 54.92 10.08 -9.08
CA GLN A 2 53.76 9.36 -9.61
C GLN A 2 52.62 9.47 -8.58
N SER A 3 51.52 10.09 -8.98
CA SER A 3 50.29 10.19 -8.19
C SER A 3 49.47 8.91 -8.37
N ASN A 4 49.46 8.04 -7.36
CA ASN A 4 48.61 6.86 -7.32
C ASN A 4 47.16 7.30 -7.05
N SER A 5 46.32 7.32 -8.09
CA SER A 5 44.87 7.37 -7.94
C SER A 5 44.37 5.97 -7.61
N GLU A 6 44.29 5.64 -6.33
CA GLU A 6 43.60 4.44 -5.83
C GLU A 6 42.12 4.55 -6.20
N GLY A 7 41.73 3.95 -7.33
CA GLY A 7 40.34 3.86 -7.74
C GLY A 7 39.56 3.03 -6.72
N LEU A 8 38.42 3.54 -6.24
CA LEU A 8 37.53 2.80 -5.34
C LEU A 8 37.21 1.43 -5.94
N SER A 9 37.39 0.37 -5.15
CA SER A 9 37.08 -0.99 -5.59
C SER A 9 35.60 -1.10 -5.99
N THR A 10 35.31 -1.95 -6.96
CA THR A 10 33.95 -2.19 -7.47
C THR A 10 32.97 -2.61 -6.36
N SER A 11 33.45 -3.34 -5.35
CA SER A 11 32.65 -3.72 -4.17
C SER A 11 32.29 -2.52 -3.29
N SER A 12 33.17 -1.53 -3.17
CA SER A 12 32.91 -0.28 -2.45
C SER A 12 31.83 0.55 -3.16
N LEU A 13 31.90 0.64 -4.49
CA LEU A 13 30.89 1.32 -5.30
C LEU A 13 29.52 0.64 -5.22
N GLU A 14 29.47 -0.69 -5.15
CA GLU A 14 28.21 -1.42 -4.93
C GLU A 14 27.61 -1.15 -3.54
N ASN A 15 28.45 -1.04 -2.51
CA ASN A 15 27.99 -0.74 -1.16
C ASN A 15 27.43 0.68 -1.05
N VAL A 16 28.08 1.64 -1.72
CA VAL A 16 27.57 3.01 -1.83
C VAL A 16 26.26 3.07 -2.62
N ARG A 17 26.13 2.32 -3.71
CA ARG A 17 24.86 2.21 -4.45
C ARG A 17 23.73 1.63 -3.58
N LYS A 18 24.02 0.57 -2.81
CA LYS A 18 23.06 -0.04 -1.89
C LYS A 18 22.62 0.92 -0.77
N SER A 19 23.54 1.74 -0.25
CA SER A 19 23.22 2.73 0.80
C SER A 19 22.39 3.90 0.26
N ILE A 20 22.72 4.41 -0.93
CA ILE A 20 21.95 5.48 -1.60
C ILE A 20 20.53 5.01 -1.89
N ILE A 21 20.38 3.80 -2.44
CA ILE A 21 19.07 3.20 -2.72
C ILE A 21 18.27 3.01 -1.42
N ALA A 22 18.90 2.52 -0.34
CA ALA A 22 18.24 2.37 0.95
C ALA A 22 17.82 3.73 1.55
N PHE A 23 18.64 4.77 1.40
CA PHE A 23 18.32 6.13 1.83
C PHE A 23 17.13 6.69 1.05
N GLN A 24 17.10 6.50 -0.28
CA GLN A 24 15.99 6.90 -1.13
C GLN A 24 14.67 6.17 -0.77
N TYR A 25 14.75 4.90 -0.36
CA TYR A 25 13.58 4.16 0.12
C TYR A 25 13.09 4.63 1.49
N LEU A 26 14.00 5.02 2.38
CA LEU A 26 13.66 5.64 3.67
C LEU A 26 13.00 7.01 3.51
N THR A 27 13.45 7.81 2.53
CA THR A 27 12.85 9.13 2.25
C THR A 27 11.51 9.04 1.52
N THR A 28 11.23 7.93 0.83
CA THR A 28 9.98 7.73 0.06
C THR A 28 8.95 6.82 0.74
N ASN A 29 9.15 6.42 2.01
CA ASN A 29 8.22 5.59 2.78
C ASN A 29 7.73 4.32 2.03
N THR A 30 8.57 3.73 1.18
CA THR A 30 8.28 2.43 0.57
C THR A 30 9.10 1.37 1.31
N MET A 31 8.41 0.52 2.09
CA MET A 31 9.08 -0.42 2.99
C MET A 31 9.89 -1.46 2.20
N LYS A 32 11.15 -1.67 2.60
CA LYS A 32 12.02 -2.77 2.15
C LYS A 32 11.48 -4.11 2.68
N PRO A 33 11.28 -5.15 1.85
CA PRO A 33 10.81 -6.44 2.35
C PRO A 33 11.90 -7.12 3.18
N ALA A 34 11.58 -7.50 4.41
CA ALA A 34 12.46 -8.24 5.30
C ALA A 34 12.49 -9.73 4.92
N ALA A 35 13.69 -10.32 4.86
CA ALA A 35 13.86 -11.75 4.63
C ALA A 35 13.42 -12.55 5.88
N SER A 36 12.38 -13.38 5.75
CA SER A 36 11.91 -14.26 6.82
C SER A 36 12.75 -15.53 6.91
N LYS A 37 13.39 -15.78 8.05
CA LYS A 37 14.00 -17.09 8.37
C LYS A 37 12.88 -18.03 8.85
N SER A 38 12.73 -19.18 8.21
CA SER A 38 11.78 -20.23 8.63
C SER A 38 12.29 -20.98 9.85
N ALA A 39 11.51 -21.01 10.93
CA ALA A 39 11.80 -21.81 12.12
C ALA A 39 11.23 -23.25 12.00
N VAL A 40 11.98 -24.21 12.52
CA VAL A 40 11.72 -25.66 12.60
C VAL A 40 10.44 -25.95 13.42
N PRO A 41 9.64 -27.01 13.14
CA PRO A 41 8.37 -27.20 13.81
C PRO A 41 8.56 -27.59 15.28
N ALA A 42 8.00 -26.80 16.18
CA ALA A 42 7.93 -27.08 17.61
C ALA A 42 6.90 -28.20 17.89
N SER A 43 7.15 -28.95 18.96
CA SER A 43 6.30 -30.04 19.45
C SER A 43 4.84 -29.61 19.66
N ARG A 44 3.91 -30.56 19.58
CA ARG A 44 2.44 -30.37 19.58
C ARG A 44 1.87 -29.79 20.89
N ILE A 45 2.70 -29.59 21.91
CA ILE A 45 2.28 -29.07 23.22
C ILE A 45 2.46 -27.55 23.18
N ILE A 46 1.35 -26.84 23.17
CA ILE A 46 1.27 -25.38 23.12
C ILE A 46 1.30 -24.87 24.56
N GLU A 47 2.44 -24.33 25.00
CA GLU A 47 2.53 -23.60 26.26
C GLU A 47 2.32 -22.10 26.00
N PRO A 48 1.14 -21.52 26.34
CA PRO A 48 0.76 -20.16 25.93
C PRO A 48 1.74 -19.07 26.39
N ASP A 49 2.37 -19.24 27.56
CA ASP A 49 3.33 -18.28 28.11
C ASP A 49 4.70 -18.30 27.41
N LYS A 50 5.02 -19.39 26.70
CA LYS A 50 6.28 -19.55 25.94
C LYS A 50 6.15 -19.17 24.47
N LEU A 51 4.93 -18.87 24.00
CA LEU A 51 4.66 -18.53 22.62
C LEU A 51 4.75 -17.01 22.39
N PRO A 52 5.20 -16.58 21.19
CA PRO A 52 5.15 -15.17 20.85
C PRO A 52 3.70 -14.69 20.84
N ARG A 53 3.49 -13.43 21.24
CA ARG A 53 2.17 -12.79 21.14
C ARG A 53 1.76 -12.71 19.66
N GLY A 54 0.52 -13.08 19.37
CA GLY A 54 -0.05 -12.97 18.03
C GLY A 54 -0.29 -11.52 17.60
N ILE A 55 -0.49 -11.32 16.29
CA ILE A 55 -0.87 -10.02 15.71
C ILE A 55 -2.40 -10.02 15.53
N ASP A 56 -3.08 -8.97 16.01
CA ASP A 56 -4.49 -8.76 15.69
C ASP A 56 -4.63 -8.24 14.25
N ILE A 57 -5.14 -9.12 13.38
CA ILE A 57 -5.33 -8.82 11.95
C ILE A 57 -6.42 -7.77 11.74
N LEU A 58 -7.49 -7.80 12.55
CA LEU A 58 -8.61 -6.87 12.41
C LEU A 58 -8.18 -5.46 12.79
N GLU A 59 -7.42 -5.34 13.86
CA GLU A 59 -6.83 -4.07 14.27
C GLU A 59 -5.88 -3.54 13.18
N ARG A 60 -4.99 -4.39 12.65
CA ARG A 60 -4.06 -4.01 11.58
C ARG A 60 -4.79 -3.49 10.33
N VAL A 61 -5.86 -4.16 9.91
CA VAL A 61 -6.68 -3.72 8.76
C VAL A 61 -7.36 -2.39 9.06
N LYS A 62 -7.88 -2.19 10.27
CA LYS A 62 -8.50 -0.91 10.68
C LYS A 62 -7.48 0.22 10.72
N ALA A 63 -6.31 -0.02 11.30
CA ALA A 63 -5.22 0.95 11.39
C ALA A 63 -4.76 1.39 9.99
N SER A 64 -4.61 0.44 9.06
CA SER A 64 -4.26 0.75 7.67
C SER A 64 -5.32 1.64 6.99
N LYS A 65 -6.61 1.35 7.16
CA LYS A 65 -7.69 2.19 6.61
C LYS A 65 -7.68 3.60 7.19
N ARG A 66 -7.46 3.73 8.51
CA ARG A 66 -7.34 5.03 9.20
C ARG A 66 -6.15 5.84 8.69
N ALA A 67 -5.00 5.18 8.51
CA ALA A 67 -3.79 5.83 8.00
C ALA A 67 -4.00 6.41 6.59
N VAL A 68 -4.71 5.67 5.72
CA VAL A 68 -5.07 6.19 4.39
C VAL A 68 -6.04 7.36 4.47
N SER A 69 -7.10 7.26 5.29
CA SER A 69 -8.08 8.36 5.46
C SER A 69 -7.42 9.63 5.98
N SER A 70 -6.62 9.51 7.05
CA SER A 70 -5.90 10.63 7.65
C SER A 70 -4.88 11.23 6.67
N GLY A 71 -4.22 10.41 5.86
CA GLY A 71 -3.32 10.88 4.81
C GLY A 71 -4.05 11.69 3.74
N MET A 72 -5.25 11.26 3.34
CA MET A 72 -6.10 11.98 2.39
C MET A 72 -6.60 13.30 2.99
N GLU A 73 -7.08 13.30 4.23
CA GLU A 73 -7.54 14.50 4.95
C GLU A 73 -6.45 15.55 5.05
N ARG A 74 -5.27 15.15 5.54
CA ARG A 74 -4.09 16.03 5.61
C ARG A 74 -3.75 16.64 4.26
N ARG A 75 -3.79 15.83 3.18
CA ARG A 75 -3.50 16.33 1.83
C ARG A 75 -4.56 17.30 1.33
N MET A 76 -5.84 17.06 1.62
CA MET A 76 -6.91 18.01 1.29
C MET A 76 -6.70 19.34 2.00
N GLU A 77 -6.36 19.32 3.29
CA GLU A 77 -6.06 20.54 4.07
C GLU A 77 -4.86 21.31 3.48
N GLU A 78 -3.77 20.62 3.11
CA GLU A 78 -2.62 21.24 2.43
C GLU A 78 -3.01 21.92 1.11
N LEU A 79 -3.87 21.28 0.31
CA LEU A 79 -4.32 21.82 -0.98
C LEU A 79 -5.29 22.98 -0.82
N GLU A 80 -6.12 22.98 0.22
CA GLU A 80 -7.05 24.07 0.53
C GLU A 80 -6.33 25.32 1.04
N GLN A 81 -5.21 25.13 1.76
CA GLN A 81 -4.38 26.22 2.27
C GLN A 81 -3.39 26.80 1.23
N LEU A 82 -3.39 26.26 0.00
CA LEU A 82 -2.49 26.73 -1.04
C LEU A 82 -2.85 28.19 -1.42
N ALA A 83 -2.03 29.14 -0.96
CA ALA A 83 -2.30 30.56 -1.07
C ALA A 83 -2.37 31.07 -2.52
N ASP A 84 -3.04 32.21 -2.70
CA ASP A 84 -3.22 32.88 -4.00
C ASP A 84 -1.92 33.38 -4.66
N SER A 85 -0.77 33.28 -3.97
CA SER A 85 0.55 33.68 -4.49
C SER A 85 1.21 32.67 -5.43
N VAL A 86 0.61 31.50 -5.60
CA VAL A 86 1.15 30.43 -6.43
C VAL A 86 0.78 30.64 -7.91
N ASN A 87 1.66 30.26 -8.83
CA ASN A 87 1.41 30.28 -10.27
C ASN A 87 0.09 29.55 -10.63
N ASP A 88 -0.69 30.13 -11.55
CA ASP A 88 -1.99 29.63 -12.00
C ASP A 88 -1.95 28.17 -12.46
N ASP A 89 -0.88 27.73 -13.12
CA ASP A 89 -0.74 26.33 -13.56
C ASP A 89 -0.70 25.35 -12.38
N VAL A 90 -0.05 25.76 -11.29
CA VAL A 90 0.06 24.95 -10.07
C VAL A 90 -1.28 24.99 -9.32
N LYS A 91 -1.98 26.13 -9.31
CA LYS A 91 -3.34 26.24 -8.76
C LYS A 91 -4.30 25.28 -9.48
N ILE A 92 -4.27 25.24 -10.82
CA ILE A 92 -5.13 24.34 -11.59
C ILE A 92 -4.84 22.87 -11.24
N ARG A 93 -3.58 22.46 -11.15
CA ARG A 93 -3.22 21.10 -10.76
C ARG A 93 -3.66 20.76 -9.34
N ALA A 94 -3.48 21.68 -8.40
CA ALA A 94 -3.94 21.53 -7.02
C ALA A 94 -5.46 21.40 -6.93
N LEU A 95 -6.21 22.19 -7.70
CA LEU A 95 -7.67 22.08 -7.80
C LEU A 95 -8.13 20.74 -8.39
N ILE A 96 -7.43 20.25 -9.42
CA ILE A 96 -7.70 18.92 -9.99
C ILE A 96 -7.48 17.84 -8.93
N GLU A 97 -6.36 17.91 -8.19
CA GLU A 97 -6.04 16.96 -7.12
C GLU A 97 -7.10 17.01 -6.01
N LEU A 98 -7.45 18.20 -5.52
CA LEU A 98 -8.45 18.40 -4.47
C LEU A 98 -9.83 17.86 -4.89
N LYS A 99 -10.27 18.15 -6.12
CA LYS A 99 -11.52 17.60 -6.65
C LYS A 99 -11.45 16.09 -6.80
N GLY A 100 -10.32 15.55 -7.24
CA GLY A 100 -10.09 14.10 -7.33
C GLY A 100 -10.21 13.41 -5.98
N LEU A 101 -9.59 13.97 -4.93
CA LEU A 101 -9.68 13.46 -3.56
C LEU A 101 -11.11 13.49 -3.02
N ARG A 102 -11.86 14.59 -3.25
CA ARG A 102 -13.26 14.70 -2.83
C ARG A 102 -14.19 13.72 -3.56
N LEU A 103 -13.88 13.37 -4.80
CA LEU A 103 -14.67 12.42 -5.61
C LEU A 103 -14.26 10.95 -5.43
N ALA A 104 -13.19 10.66 -4.69
CA ALA A 104 -12.66 9.30 -4.54
C ALA A 104 -13.70 8.31 -3.98
N SER A 105 -14.51 8.73 -3.00
CA SER A 105 -15.58 7.90 -2.44
C SER A 105 -16.68 7.59 -3.45
N LYS A 106 -17.07 8.59 -4.26
CA LYS A 106 -18.09 8.41 -5.30
C LYS A 106 -17.57 7.52 -6.43
N GLN A 107 -16.31 7.67 -6.81
CA GLN A 107 -15.67 6.79 -7.77
C GLN A 107 -15.66 5.34 -7.29
N ARG A 108 -15.37 5.11 -6.00
CA ARG A 108 -15.39 3.77 -5.40
C ARG A 108 -16.79 3.16 -5.42
N GLU A 109 -17.80 3.91 -5.02
CA GLU A 109 -19.21 3.51 -5.06
C GLU A 109 -19.63 3.03 -6.46
N ILE A 110 -19.35 3.85 -7.49
CA ILE A 110 -19.68 3.51 -8.89
C ILE A 110 -18.93 2.26 -9.37
N ARG A 111 -17.66 2.10 -8.97
CA ARG A 111 -16.87 0.90 -9.32
C ARG A 111 -17.43 -0.35 -8.65
N ASP A 112 -17.84 -0.26 -7.39
CA ASP A 112 -18.44 -1.36 -6.67
C ASP A 112 -19.79 -1.76 -7.29
N ASP A 113 -20.62 -0.79 -7.67
CA ASP A 113 -21.89 -1.03 -8.38
C ASP A 113 -21.68 -1.74 -9.72
N PHE A 114 -20.73 -1.24 -10.52
CA PHE A 114 -20.36 -1.86 -11.78
C PHE A 114 -19.87 -3.30 -11.59
N LEU A 115 -18.94 -3.52 -10.66
CA LEU A 115 -18.41 -4.85 -10.38
C LEU A 115 -19.48 -5.80 -9.85
N ASN A 116 -20.43 -5.32 -9.06
CA ASN A 116 -21.55 -6.12 -8.56
C ASN A 116 -22.56 -6.44 -9.67
N GLY A 117 -22.84 -5.50 -10.57
CA GLY A 117 -23.60 -5.74 -11.80
C GLY A 117 -22.92 -6.78 -12.68
N TYR A 118 -21.63 -6.62 -12.93
CA TYR A 118 -20.81 -7.52 -13.73
C TYR A 118 -20.76 -8.93 -13.13
N LYS A 119 -20.51 -9.06 -11.82
CA LYS A 119 -20.53 -10.34 -11.11
C LYS A 119 -21.88 -11.05 -11.24
N ARG A 120 -23.00 -10.32 -11.24
CA ARG A 120 -24.32 -10.92 -11.46
C ARG A 120 -24.50 -11.38 -12.91
N ALA A 121 -24.07 -10.58 -13.88
CA ALA A 121 -24.18 -10.90 -15.30
C ALA A 121 -23.28 -12.07 -15.75
N PHE A 122 -22.11 -12.22 -15.12
CA PHE A 122 -21.07 -13.20 -15.50
C PHE A 122 -20.88 -14.33 -14.48
N LYS A 123 -21.67 -14.39 -13.40
CA LYS A 123 -21.76 -15.61 -12.61
C LYS A 123 -22.38 -16.68 -13.50
N PHE A 124 -21.53 -17.46 -14.17
CA PHE A 124 -21.89 -18.78 -14.64
C PHE A 124 -22.45 -19.57 -13.46
N GLU A 125 -23.56 -20.26 -13.71
CA GLU A 125 -24.24 -21.21 -12.82
C GLU A 125 -23.25 -21.85 -11.84
N SER A 126 -23.15 -21.27 -10.65
CA SER A 126 -22.40 -21.95 -9.58
C SER A 126 -23.13 -23.25 -9.29
N GLU A 127 -22.43 -24.28 -8.80
CA GLU A 127 -23.05 -25.58 -8.50
C GLU A 127 -24.30 -25.48 -7.61
N PHE A 128 -24.44 -24.39 -6.85
CA PHE A 128 -25.62 -24.01 -6.08
C PHE A 128 -26.89 -23.78 -6.92
N GLU A 129 -26.80 -23.19 -8.12
CA GLU A 129 -27.96 -22.90 -8.98
C GLU A 129 -28.45 -24.15 -9.75
N ARG A 130 -27.58 -25.15 -9.96
CA ARG A 130 -28.00 -26.43 -10.59
C ARG A 130 -29.02 -27.19 -9.75
N GLY A 131 -29.03 -26.97 -8.43
CA GLY A 131 -30.04 -27.52 -7.52
C GLY A 131 -31.43 -26.88 -7.67
N TRP A 132 -31.51 -25.63 -8.14
CA TRP A 132 -32.76 -24.88 -8.31
C TRP A 132 -33.53 -25.29 -9.55
N TYR A 133 -32.84 -25.83 -10.57
CA TYR A 133 -33.44 -26.37 -11.78
C TYR A 133 -33.81 -27.86 -11.69
N ARG A 134 -33.48 -28.54 -10.58
CA ARG A 134 -34.00 -29.91 -10.35
C ARG A 134 -35.48 -29.80 -10.03
N ARG A 135 -36.32 -30.25 -10.96
CA ARG A 135 -37.70 -30.60 -10.66
C ARG A 135 -37.69 -31.82 -9.72
N ASN A 136 -38.39 -31.72 -8.60
CA ASN A 136 -38.70 -32.86 -7.73
C ASN A 136 -39.46 -33.93 -8.51
#